data_AF-A0A326GIX9-F1
#
_entry.id   AF-A0A326GIX9-F1
#
_cell.length_a   1.000
_cell.length_b   1.000
_cell.length_c   1.000
_cell.angle_alpha   90.00
_cell.angle_beta   90.00
_cell.angle_gamma   90.00
#
_symmetry.space_group_name_H-M   'P 1'
#
loop_
_entity.id
_entity.type
_entity.pdbx_description
1 polymer ?
#
loop_
_entity_poly.entity_id
_entity_poly.type
_entity_poly.pdbx_seq_one_letter_code
_entity_poly.pdbx_strand_id
1 'polypeptide(L)'
;MARRTVDMSDLIAKRGALEKLLEKTVLDTTQKITLDAGARLMIASPVDTGEFRGAWEIEAPMKSYEPGRITNNTVYGPALASGHSDQASDGWVENALLAAVRFGGGQ
;
A
#
# COMPACT_ATOMS: atom_id res chain seq x y z
N MET A 1 31.80 26.34 22.24
CA MET A 1 30.89 25.27 21.75
C MET A 1 31.75 24.17 21.15
N ALA A 2 31.79 22.98 21.74
CA ALA A 2 32.60 21.88 21.22
C ALA A 2 31.90 21.25 20.00
N ARG A 3 32.60 21.22 18.86
CA ARG A 3 32.13 20.57 17.63
C ARG A 3 32.15 19.06 17.86
N ARG A 4 30.98 18.47 18.09
CA ARG A 4 30.83 17.01 18.24
C ARG A 4 31.00 16.35 16.87
N THR A 5 32.22 15.93 16.56
CA THR A 5 32.52 15.12 15.39
C THR A 5 31.94 13.72 15.61
N VAL A 6 31.03 13.30 14.74
CA VAL A 6 30.53 11.93 14.71
C VAL A 6 31.71 11.00 14.44
N ASP A 7 32.00 10.07 15.35
CA ASP A 7 33.04 9.06 15.18
C ASP A 7 32.45 7.68 14.86
N MET A 8 33.31 6.72 14.53
CA MET A 8 32.89 5.36 14.20
C MET A 8 32.20 4.62 15.35
N SER A 9 32.52 4.96 16.60
CA SER A 9 31.90 4.35 17.78
C SER A 9 30.46 4.84 17.94
N ASP A 10 30.21 6.13 17.70
CA ASP A 10 28.86 6.72 17.68
C ASP A 10 27.99 6.09 16.57
N LEU A 11 28.58 5.74 15.42
CA LEU A 11 27.88 5.06 14.32
C LEU A 11 27.53 3.60 14.69
N ILE A 12 28.46 2.87 15.29
CA ILE A 12 28.23 1.48 15.74
C ILE A 12 27.15 1.45 16.82
N ALA A 13 27.18 2.38 17.77
CA ALA A 13 26.19 2.48 18.84
C ALA A 13 24.78 2.80 18.31
N LYS A 14 24.67 3.58 17.23
CA LYS A 14 23.39 3.99 16.64
C LYS A 14 22.83 3.03 15.59
N ARG A 15 23.65 2.12 15.06
CA ARG A 15 23.24 1.15 14.03
C ARG A 15 21.96 0.40 14.41
N GLY A 16 21.89 -0.17 15.61
CA GLY A 16 20.72 -0.93 16.04
C GLY A 16 19.46 -0.07 16.24
N ALA A 17 19.62 1.21 16.56
CA ALA A 17 18.50 2.15 16.60
C ALA A 17 18.03 2.51 15.19
N LEU A 18 18.95 2.67 14.24
CA LEU A 18 18.65 2.91 12.83
C LEU A 18 17.91 1.71 12.21
N GLU A 19 18.33 0.49 12.50
CA GLU A 19 17.68 -0.75 12.03
C GLU A 19 16.22 -0.82 12.50
N LYS A 20 15.97 -0.56 13.79
CA LYS A 20 14.60 -0.52 14.34
C LYS A 20 13.74 0.58 13.73
N LEU A 21 14.32 1.77 13.51
CA LEU A 21 13.61 2.87 12.87
C LEU A 21 13.27 2.53 11.43
N LEU A 22 14.22 1.94 10.68
CA LEU A 22 13.99 1.51 9.31
C LEU A 22 12.90 0.46 9.23
N GLU A 23 12.95 -0.59 10.06
CA GLU A 23 11.92 -1.63 10.12
C GLU A 23 10.53 -1.05 10.40
N LYS A 24 10.45 -0.13 11.36
CA LYS A 24 9.21 0.57 11.68
C LYS A 24 8.72 1.42 10.51
N THR A 25 9.59 2.22 9.91
CA THR A 25 9.22 3.07 8.76
C THR A 25 8.76 2.23 7.58
N VAL A 26 9.42 1.11 7.29
CA VAL A 26 9.02 0.18 6.22
C VAL A 26 7.64 -0.41 6.53
N LEU A 27 7.39 -0.87 7.76
CA LEU A 27 6.10 -1.40 8.17
C LEU A 27 4.99 -0.34 8.04
N ASP A 28 5.18 0.84 8.66
CA ASP A 28 4.20 1.93 8.66
C ASP A 28 3.87 2.38 7.22
N THR A 29 4.89 2.47 6.36
CA THR A 29 4.71 2.86 4.95
C THR A 29 3.95 1.78 4.17
N THR A 30 4.30 0.52 4.35
CA THR A 30 3.64 -0.59 3.65
C THR A 30 2.18 -0.73 4.08
N GLN A 31 1.89 -0.57 5.38
CA GLN A 31 0.52 -0.53 5.89
C GLN A 31 -0.29 0.61 5.28
N LYS A 32 0.28 1.83 5.25
CA LYS A 32 -0.39 2.99 4.64
C LYS A 32 -0.68 2.78 3.16
N ILE A 33 0.30 2.30 2.38
CA ILE A 33 0.10 2.02 0.96
C ILE A 33 -0.98 0.96 0.76
N THR A 34 -0.99 -0.11 1.55
CA THR A 34 -1.98 -1.19 1.43
C THR A 34 -3.40 -0.66 1.69
N LEU A 35 -3.56 0.14 2.75
CA LEU A 35 -4.87 0.72 3.10
C LEU A 35 -5.34 1.76 2.08
N ASP A 36 -4.47 2.64 1.59
CA ASP A 36 -4.81 3.64 0.57
C ASP A 36 -5.13 2.97 -0.78
N ALA A 37 -4.36 1.95 -1.18
CA ALA A 37 -4.62 1.15 -2.37
C ALA A 37 -5.98 0.45 -2.27
N GLY A 38 -6.29 -0.17 -1.13
CA GLY A 38 -7.57 -0.83 -0.91
C GLY A 38 -8.74 0.16 -0.97
N ALA A 39 -8.63 1.31 -0.29
CA ALA A 39 -9.66 2.35 -0.32
C ALA A 39 -9.90 2.88 -1.74
N ARG A 40 -8.83 3.11 -2.51
CA ARG A 40 -8.93 3.57 -3.91
C ARG A 40 -9.53 2.53 -4.83
N LEU A 41 -9.14 1.25 -4.67
CA LEU A 41 -9.74 0.15 -5.43
C LEU A 41 -11.24 0.06 -5.15
N MET A 42 -11.67 0.15 -3.89
CA MET A 42 -13.09 0.18 -3.53
C MET A 42 -13.82 1.37 -4.16
N ILE A 43 -13.24 2.58 -4.14
CA ILE A 43 -13.85 3.78 -4.73
C ILE A 43 -13.94 3.68 -6.26
N ALA A 44 -12.89 3.18 -6.92
CA ALA A 44 -12.84 3.02 -8.36
C ALA A 44 -13.68 1.84 -8.86
N SER A 45 -13.98 0.87 -7.99
CA SER A 45 -14.74 -0.33 -8.35
C SER A 45 -16.14 0.02 -8.89
N PRO A 46 -16.60 -0.69 -9.93
CA PRO A 46 -17.97 -0.60 -10.44
C PRO A 46 -19.01 -0.78 -9.34
N VAL A 47 -20.14 -0.07 -9.49
CA VAL A 47 -21.20 -0.01 -8.47
C VAL A 47 -22.48 -0.72 -8.90
N ASP A 48 -22.50 -1.30 -10.09
CA ASP A 48 -23.71 -1.81 -10.75
C ASP A 48 -24.60 -2.64 -9.81
N THR A 49 -24.02 -3.61 -9.10
CA THR A 49 -24.71 -4.41 -8.05
C THR A 49 -24.26 -4.07 -6.63
N GLY A 50 -23.23 -3.24 -6.46
CA GLY A 50 -22.59 -2.93 -5.16
C GLY A 50 -21.82 -4.10 -4.52
N GLU A 51 -22.13 -5.35 -4.89
CA GLU A 51 -21.49 -6.57 -4.38
C GLU A 51 -19.99 -6.57 -4.64
N PHE A 52 -19.57 -6.22 -5.87
CA PHE A 52 -18.15 -6.16 -6.24
C PHE A 52 -17.36 -5.18 -5.37
N ARG A 53 -17.91 -3.99 -5.15
CA ARG A 53 -17.29 -2.96 -4.30
C ARG A 53 -17.24 -3.36 -2.82
N GLY A 54 -18.23 -4.10 -2.33
CA GLY A 54 -18.27 -4.59 -0.95
C GLY A 54 -17.40 -5.82 -0.70
N ALA A 55 -17.03 -6.58 -1.73
CA ALA A 55 -16.32 -7.85 -1.63
C ALA A 55 -14.78 -7.72 -1.51
N TRP A 56 -14.26 -6.50 -1.37
CA TRP A 56 -12.83 -6.28 -1.19
C TRP A 56 -12.40 -6.59 0.25
N GLU A 57 -11.45 -7.50 0.38
CA GLU A 57 -10.78 -7.85 1.62
C GLU A 57 -9.36 -7.23 1.61
N ILE A 58 -9.00 -6.54 2.70
CA ILE A 58 -7.72 -5.85 2.84
C ILE A 58 -6.99 -6.42 4.05
N GLU A 59 -5.82 -7.00 3.82
CA GLU A 59 -4.93 -7.51 4.85
C GLU A 59 -3.66 -6.65 4.89
N ALA A 60 -3.58 -5.76 5.87
CA ALA A 60 -2.38 -4.96 6.11
C ALA A 60 -1.28 -5.82 6.76
N PRO A 61 0.01 -5.62 6.41
CA PRO A 61 1.09 -6.40 6.98
C PRO A 61 1.29 -6.08 8.47
N MET A 62 1.66 -7.09 9.25
CA MET A 62 1.89 -6.94 10.70
C MET A 62 3.37 -6.89 11.07
N LYS A 63 4.26 -7.33 10.17
CA LYS A 63 5.72 -7.24 10.34
C LYS A 63 6.39 -6.54 9.17
N SER A 64 7.56 -5.97 9.41
CA SER A 64 8.38 -5.40 8.36
C SER A 64 8.68 -6.46 7.28
N TYR A 65 8.70 -6.01 6.03
CA TYR A 65 8.94 -6.85 4.84
C TYR A 65 7.89 -7.93 4.55
N GLU A 66 6.82 -8.03 5.34
CA GLU A 66 5.63 -8.78 4.94
C GLU A 66 4.82 -7.95 3.92
N PRO A 67 4.30 -8.57 2.85
CA PRO A 67 3.45 -7.87 1.90
C PRO A 67 2.05 -7.65 2.48
N GLY A 68 1.43 -6.52 2.15
CA GLY A 68 -0.02 -6.37 2.26
C GLY A 68 -0.74 -7.12 1.14
N ARG A 69 -1.97 -7.56 1.40
CA ARG A 69 -2.81 -8.25 0.41
C ARG A 69 -4.15 -7.54 0.26
N ILE A 70 -4.62 -7.47 -0.97
CA ILE A 70 -5.94 -6.94 -1.32
C ILE A 70 -6.57 -7.97 -2.26
N THR A 71 -7.71 -8.53 -1.86
CA THR A 71 -8.37 -9.62 -2.58
C THR A 71 -9.84 -9.30 -2.83
N ASN A 72 -10.37 -9.80 -3.94
CA ASN A 72 -11.80 -9.77 -4.25
C ASN A 72 -12.19 -11.15 -4.77
N ASN A 73 -13.12 -11.80 -4.09
CA ASN A 73 -13.47 -13.20 -4.34
C ASN A 73 -14.69 -13.36 -5.26
N THR A 74 -15.16 -12.28 -5.90
CA THR A 74 -16.26 -12.38 -6.86
C THR A 74 -15.86 -13.17 -8.10
N VAL A 75 -16.74 -14.08 -8.54
CA VAL A 75 -16.48 -14.96 -9.70
C VAL A 75 -16.23 -14.16 -10.98
N TYR A 76 -16.90 -13.04 -11.14
CA TYR A 76 -16.80 -12.15 -12.31
C TYR A 76 -15.70 -11.08 -12.18
N GLY A 77 -14.98 -11.02 -11.06
CA GLY A 77 -13.95 -10.03 -10.80
C GLY A 77 -12.86 -9.94 -11.88
N PRO A 78 -12.32 -11.05 -12.41
CA PRO A 78 -11.34 -11.01 -13.50
C PRO A 78 -11.87 -10.36 -14.77
N ALA A 79 -13.14 -10.56 -15.12
CA ALA A 79 -13.75 -9.93 -16.30
C ALA A 79 -13.92 -8.41 -16.11
N LEU A 80 -14.28 -7.97 -14.89
CA LEU A 80 -14.31 -6.55 -14.57
C LEU A 80 -12.93 -5.92 -14.57
N ALA A 81 -11.91 -6.62 -14.08
CA ALA A 81 -10.53 -6.13 -14.13
C ALA A 81 -10.04 -5.95 -15.59
N SER A 82 -10.49 -6.80 -16.51
CA SER A 82 -10.07 -6.78 -17.92
C SER A 82 -10.96 -5.95 -18.84
N GLY A 83 -11.75 -5.01 -18.32
CA GLY A 83 -12.43 -4.04 -19.17
C GLY A 83 -13.86 -4.39 -19.63
N HIS A 84 -14.50 -5.44 -19.11
CA HIS A 84 -15.81 -5.90 -19.62
C HIS A 84 -17.01 -5.05 -19.17
N SER A 85 -16.79 -3.87 -18.58
CA SER A 85 -17.84 -2.96 -18.13
C SER A 85 -17.51 -1.53 -18.53
N ASP A 86 -18.53 -0.75 -18.93
CA ASP A 86 -18.37 0.68 -19.18
C ASP A 86 -17.88 1.45 -17.94
N GLN A 87 -18.16 0.93 -16.74
CA GLN A 87 -17.68 1.49 -15.46
C GLN A 87 -16.28 1.01 -15.07
N ALA A 88 -15.78 -0.07 -15.67
CA ALA A 88 -14.48 -0.64 -15.44
C ALA A 88 -13.81 -0.91 -16.78
N SER A 89 -13.35 0.17 -17.42
CA SER A 89 -12.53 0.11 -18.62
C SER A 89 -11.20 -0.60 -18.34
N ASP A 90 -10.62 -1.23 -19.35
CA ASP A 90 -9.33 -1.90 -19.22
C ASP A 90 -8.26 -0.98 -18.58
N GLY A 91 -7.48 -1.53 -17.65
CA GLY A 91 -6.45 -0.80 -16.91
C GLY A 91 -6.93 0.03 -15.71
N TRP A 92 -8.21 -0.02 -15.32
CA TRP A 92 -8.71 0.77 -14.19
C TRP A 92 -8.07 0.37 -12.84
N VAL A 93 -7.75 -0.91 -12.67
CA VAL A 93 -7.11 -1.46 -11.45
C VAL A 93 -5.72 -0.86 -11.28
N GLU A 94 -4.92 -0.89 -12.34
CA GLU A 94 -3.57 -0.33 -12.37
C GLU A 94 -3.60 1.17 -12.12
N ASN A 95 -4.56 1.89 -12.71
CA ASN A 95 -4.73 3.32 -12.47
C ASN A 95 -5.07 3.64 -11.00
N ALA A 96 -5.94 2.85 -10.37
CA ALA A 96 -6.27 2.99 -8.96
C ALA A 96 -5.06 2.72 -8.05
N LEU A 97 -4.27 1.68 -8.36
CA LEU A 97 -3.05 1.33 -7.62
C LEU A 97 -1.95 2.38 -7.81
N LEU A 98 -1.73 2.85 -9.04
CA LEU A 98 -0.75 3.90 -9.33
C LEU A 98 -1.09 5.20 -8.60
N ALA A 99 -2.37 5.54 -8.48
CA ALA A 99 -2.80 6.68 -7.69
C ALA A 99 -2.40 6.51 -6.21
N ALA A 100 -2.56 5.31 -5.64
CA ALA A 100 -2.18 5.05 -4.24
C ALA A 100 -0.68 5.27 -3.98
N VAL A 101 0.16 4.77 -4.89
CA VAL A 101 1.62 4.87 -4.76
C VAL A 101 2.12 6.31 -4.93
N ARG A 102 1.49 7.10 -5.82
CA ARG A 102 1.91 8.48 -6.12
C ARG A 102 1.72 9.45 -4.95
N PHE A 103 0.73 9.24 -4.09
CA PHE A 103 0.47 10.13 -2.95
C PHE A 103 1.28 9.78 -1.68
N GLY A 104 1.96 8.62 -1.64
CA GLY A 104 2.84 8.25 -0.53
C GLY A 104 4.20 8.97 -0.49
N GLY A 105 4.56 9.71 -1.57
CA GLY A 105 5.85 10.38 -1.72
C GLY A 105 5.88 11.88 -1.38
N GLY A 106 4.78 12.46 -0.91
CA GLY A 106 4.72 13.89 -0.65
C GLY A 106 3.55 14.28 0.25
N GLN A 107 3.82 14.28 1.56
CA GLN A 107 3.37 15.26 2.55
C GLN A 107 4.06 15.01 3.89
#